data_AF-A0A7J4ISP4-F1
#
_entry.id   AF-A0A7J4ISP4-F1
#
_cell.length_a   1.000
_cell.length_b   1.000
_cell.length_c   1.000
_cell.angle_alpha   90.00
_cell.angle_beta   90.00
_cell.angle_gamma   90.00
#
_symmetry.space_group_name_H-M   'P 1'
#
loop_
_entity.id
_entity.type
_entity.pdbx_description
1 polymer ?
#
loop_
_entity_poly.entity_id
_entity_poly.type
_entity_poly.pdbx_seq_one_letter_code
_entity_poly.pdbx_strand_id
1 'polypeptide(L)'
;SVNMFKLDPIEEGPDTGAIAGLAGNILFILVGLVLLIAVLVATIRIMRSASSPLEEISSFDDYEYTQNSGFNSDPLPGAPELPSADKVANSMYGGSKELFEQPPPPPLETVEKEEELEEEVVTVEQIELPSGAPPIPEEGLPEGWTIEQWQHYGQAWIDQQNQE
;
A
#
# COMPACT_ATOMS: atom_id res chain seq x y z
N SER A 1 -1.19 -22.34 -74.34
CA SER A 1 -1.42 -20.90 -74.20
C SER A 1 -0.25 -20.17 -74.84
N VAL A 2 -0.50 -19.22 -75.73
CA VAL A 2 0.56 -18.42 -76.36
C VAL A 2 0.73 -17.15 -75.51
N ASN A 3 1.90 -16.97 -74.92
CA ASN A 3 2.25 -15.72 -74.22
C ASN A 3 2.80 -14.74 -75.27
N MET A 4 2.12 -13.62 -75.44
CA MET A 4 2.45 -12.61 -76.44
C MET A 4 3.23 -11.48 -75.75
N PHE A 5 4.51 -11.37 -76.07
CA PHE A 5 5.40 -10.34 -75.52
C PHE A 5 5.42 -9.13 -76.47
N LYS A 6 5.30 -7.91 -75.92
CA LYS A 6 5.49 -6.67 -76.69
C LYS A 6 6.98 -6.54 -77.04
N LEU A 7 7.27 -6.14 -78.27
CA LEU A 7 8.64 -6.06 -78.82
C LEU A 7 9.51 -5.03 -78.09
N ASP A 8 8.89 -4.01 -77.50
CA ASP A 8 9.56 -3.03 -76.63
C ASP A 8 8.88 -3.00 -75.26
N PRO A 9 9.53 -3.53 -74.21
CA PRO A 9 9.06 -3.34 -72.85
C PRO A 9 9.20 -1.85 -72.50
N ILE A 10 8.09 -1.23 -72.08
CA ILE A 10 8.11 0.12 -71.54
C ILE A 10 8.86 0.04 -70.21
N GLU A 11 9.89 0.85 -70.01
CA GLU A 11 10.55 0.98 -68.71
C GLU A 11 9.53 1.58 -67.74
N GLU A 12 8.89 0.72 -66.96
CA GLU A 12 7.91 1.13 -65.96
C GLU A 12 8.69 1.81 -64.83
N GLY A 13 8.45 3.11 -64.66
CA GLY A 13 9.11 3.89 -63.61
C GLY A 13 8.77 3.36 -62.21
N PRO A 14 9.49 3.80 -61.17
CA PRO A 14 9.23 3.35 -59.81
C PRO A 14 7.76 3.56 -59.43
N ASP A 15 7.10 2.51 -58.92
CA ASP A 15 5.70 2.61 -58.50
C ASP A 15 5.57 3.57 -57.31
N THR A 16 5.15 4.79 -57.63
CA THR A 16 4.93 5.87 -56.66
C THR A 16 3.95 5.46 -55.55
N GLY A 17 2.98 4.59 -55.82
CA GLY A 17 2.01 4.12 -54.83
C GLY A 17 2.66 3.23 -53.77
N ALA A 18 3.42 2.22 -54.20
CA ALA A 18 4.18 1.37 -53.29
C ALA A 18 5.23 2.15 -52.47
N ILE A 19 5.93 3.09 -53.11
CA ILE A 19 6.95 3.91 -52.44
C ILE A 19 6.32 4.84 -51.40
N ALA A 20 5.20 5.49 -51.72
CA ALA A 20 4.48 6.34 -50.79
C ALA A 20 3.94 5.56 -49.58
N GLY A 21 3.39 4.36 -49.80
CA GLY A 21 2.91 3.48 -48.73
C GLY A 21 4.02 3.05 -47.77
N LEU A 22 5.17 2.62 -48.30
CA LEU A 22 6.34 2.27 -47.50
C LEU A 22 6.88 3.47 -46.71
N ALA A 23 7.00 4.63 -47.35
CA ALA A 23 7.47 5.86 -46.71
C ALA A 23 6.57 6.29 -45.54
N GLY A 24 5.25 6.16 -45.69
CA GLY A 24 4.29 6.45 -44.62
C GLY A 24 4.47 5.54 -43.40
N ASN A 25 4.61 4.23 -43.60
CA ASN A 25 4.82 3.28 -42.50
C ASN A 25 6.15 3.52 -41.79
N ILE A 26 7.21 3.83 -42.54
CA ILE A 26 8.52 4.17 -41.95
C ILE A 26 8.40 5.43 -41.09
N LEU A 27 7.72 6.47 -41.57
CA LEU A 27 7.50 7.70 -40.81
C LEU A 27 6.73 7.43 -39.51
N PHE A 28 5.68 6.61 -39.58
CA PHE A 28 4.89 6.22 -38.41
C PHE A 28 5.74 5.48 -37.36
N ILE A 29 6.57 4.54 -37.80
CA ILE A 29 7.50 3.81 -36.92
C ILE A 29 8.51 4.76 -36.29
N LEU A 30 9.07 5.71 -37.05
CA LEU A 30 10.03 6.69 -36.52
C LEU A 30 9.41 7.58 -35.44
N VAL A 31 8.20 8.08 -35.65
CA VAL A 31 7.49 8.88 -34.63
C VAL A 31 7.25 8.05 -33.37
N GLY A 32 6.78 6.82 -33.52
CA GLY A 32 6.59 5.90 -32.40
C GLY A 32 7.89 5.61 -31.65
N LEU A 33 8.99 5.40 -32.37
CA LEU A 33 10.32 5.15 -31.79
C LEU A 33 10.85 6.37 -31.01
N VAL A 34 10.61 7.60 -31.50
CA VAL A 34 10.96 8.82 -30.75
C VAL A 34 10.17 8.92 -29.44
N LEU A 35 8.87 8.64 -29.48
CA LEU A 35 8.04 8.63 -28.26
C LEU A 35 8.49 7.55 -27.27
N LEU A 36 8.81 6.34 -27.76
CA LEU A 36 9.32 5.25 -26.95
C LEU A 36 10.64 5.62 -26.26
N ILE A 37 11.58 6.22 -27.01
CA ILE A 37 12.86 6.67 -26.45
C ILE A 37 12.65 7.77 -25.40
N ALA A 38 11.73 8.71 -25.63
CA ALA A 38 11.43 9.77 -24.66
C ALA A 38 10.93 9.20 -23.32
N VAL A 39 10.03 8.23 -23.37
CA VAL A 39 9.53 7.52 -22.17
C VAL A 39 10.68 6.77 -21.49
N LEU A 40 11.51 6.03 -22.25
CA LEU A 40 12.66 5.30 -21.70
C LEU A 40 13.67 6.23 -20.99
N VAL A 41 13.94 7.41 -21.56
CA VAL A 41 14.83 8.39 -20.93
C VAL A 41 14.21 8.94 -19.64
N ALA A 42 12.90 9.22 -19.64
CA ALA A 42 12.20 9.67 -18.44
C ALA A 42 12.24 8.63 -17.31
N THR A 43 12.03 7.34 -17.61
CA THR A 43 12.11 6.28 -16.60
C THR A 43 13.52 6.10 -16.05
N ILE A 44 14.54 6.10 -16.91
CA ILE A 44 15.94 6.03 -16.46
C ILE A 44 16.30 7.25 -15.61
N ARG A 45 15.83 8.44 -15.99
CA ARG A 45 16.06 9.67 -15.21
C ARG A 45 15.46 9.57 -13.81
N ILE A 46 14.22 9.08 -13.68
CA ILE A 46 13.56 8.92 -12.39
C ILE A 46 14.27 7.88 -11.52
N MET A 47 14.66 6.76 -12.12
CA MET A 47 15.37 5.69 -11.43
C MET A 47 16.72 6.20 -10.89
N ARG A 48 17.47 6.92 -11.72
CA ARG A 48 18.74 7.54 -11.30
C ARG A 48 18.56 8.59 -10.21
N SER A 49 17.45 9.34 -10.20
CA SER A 49 17.17 10.27 -9.09
C SER A 49 16.78 9.56 -7.79
N ALA A 50 16.04 8.45 -7.88
CA ALA A 50 15.58 7.69 -6.73
C ALA A 50 16.68 6.82 -6.10
N SER A 51 17.70 6.42 -6.87
CA SER A 51 18.88 5.72 -6.36
C SER A 51 19.91 6.65 -5.69
N SER A 52 19.55 7.90 -5.40
CA SER A 52 20.37 8.74 -4.54
C SER A 52 20.45 8.05 -3.18
N PRO A 53 21.67 7.85 -2.61
CA PRO A 53 21.79 7.40 -1.24
C PRO A 53 20.90 8.30 -0.40
N LEU A 54 19.96 7.69 0.34
CA LEU A 54 19.20 8.42 1.35
C LEU A 54 20.27 9.17 2.15
N GLU A 55 20.30 10.51 2.04
CA GLU A 55 21.17 11.27 2.92
C GLU A 55 20.69 10.90 4.31
N GLU A 56 21.53 10.15 5.01
CA GLU A 56 21.28 9.81 6.39
C GLU A 56 21.14 11.16 7.10
N ILE A 57 19.90 11.54 7.42
CA ILE A 57 19.57 12.59 8.40
C ILE A 57 20.21 12.31 9.79
N SER A 58 20.97 11.23 9.91
CA SER A 58 21.81 10.88 11.03
C SER A 58 23.29 11.07 10.68
N SER A 59 23.72 12.25 10.20
CA SER A 59 25.14 12.58 10.31
C SER A 59 25.43 12.73 11.80
N PHE A 60 26.23 11.81 12.34
CA PHE A 60 26.65 11.82 13.75
C PHE A 60 27.40 13.11 14.14
N ASP A 61 27.75 13.96 13.18
CA ASP A 61 28.32 15.29 13.41
C ASP A 61 27.43 16.24 14.24
N ASP A 62 26.10 16.09 14.19
CA ASP A 62 25.17 16.95 14.97
C ASP A 62 24.83 16.35 16.35
N TYR A 63 25.38 15.16 16.67
CA TYR A 63 25.27 14.58 18.01
C TYR A 63 26.36 15.16 18.93
N GLU A 64 26.01 16.21 19.68
CA GLU A 64 26.85 16.68 20.78
C GLU A 64 26.80 15.68 21.94
N TYR A 65 27.85 14.86 22.09
CA TYR A 65 28.02 13.97 23.23
C TYR A 65 28.34 14.80 24.49
N THR A 66 27.34 15.14 25.28
CA THR A 66 27.49 15.83 26.58
C THR A 66 27.96 14.86 27.66
N GLN A 67 29.03 14.11 27.42
CA GLN A 67 29.71 13.38 28.49
C GLN A 67 31.05 14.04 28.77
N ASN A 68 31.08 14.71 29.91
CA ASN A 68 32.28 15.01 30.67
C ASN A 68 33.18 16.11 30.09
N SER A 69 32.79 17.36 30.32
CA SER A 69 33.75 18.46 30.50
C SER A 69 33.25 19.32 31.67
N GLY A 70 34.02 19.36 32.77
CA GLY A 70 33.64 20.03 34.00
C GLY A 70 33.27 21.50 33.79
N PHE A 71 32.00 21.81 33.99
CA PHE A 71 31.51 23.19 34.07
C PHE A 71 30.32 23.22 35.05
N ASN A 72 30.28 24.26 35.88
CA ASN A 72 29.28 24.44 36.93
C ASN A 72 27.87 24.18 36.40
N SER A 73 27.16 23.26 37.04
CA SER A 73 25.74 23.02 36.81
C SER A 73 24.95 24.18 37.40
N ASP A 74 24.69 25.23 36.62
CA ASP A 74 23.44 25.95 36.82
C ASP A 74 22.31 24.91 36.70
N PRO A 75 21.36 24.84 37.66
CA PRO A 75 20.31 23.85 37.60
C PRO A 75 19.50 24.13 36.35
N LEU A 76 19.63 23.24 35.36
CA LEU A 76 18.75 23.17 34.21
C LEU A 76 17.31 23.19 34.75
N PRO A 77 16.39 23.96 34.15
CA PRO A 77 14.98 23.86 34.52
C PRO A 77 14.61 22.38 34.40
N GLY A 78 14.00 21.85 35.48
CA GLY A 78 13.69 20.42 35.59
C GLY A 78 13.04 19.92 34.31
N ALA A 79 13.51 18.77 33.83
CA ALA A 79 12.94 18.15 32.64
C ALA A 79 11.41 18.10 32.78
N PRO A 80 10.65 18.52 31.75
CA PRO A 80 9.21 18.41 31.79
C PRO A 80 8.82 16.95 32.05
N GLU A 81 7.82 16.74 32.90
CA GLU A 81 7.39 15.40 33.28
C GLU A 81 7.01 14.61 32.02
N LEU A 82 7.60 13.42 31.89
CA LEU A 82 7.35 12.55 30.75
C LEU A 82 5.85 12.19 30.71
N PRO A 83 5.23 12.01 29.53
CA PRO A 83 3.82 11.62 29.42
C PRO A 83 3.47 10.33 30.17
N SER A 84 4.47 9.47 30.41
CA SER A 84 4.35 8.26 31.23
C SER A 84 4.19 8.52 32.72
N ALA A 85 4.53 9.71 33.21
CA ALA A 85 4.29 10.15 34.59
C ALA A 85 2.94 10.86 34.77
N ASP A 86 2.23 11.15 33.67
CA ASP A 86 0.91 11.76 33.73
C ASP A 86 -0.10 10.75 34.31
N LYS A 87 -0.70 11.11 35.44
CA LYS A 87 -1.72 10.31 36.12
C LYS A 87 -3.08 10.43 35.45
N VAL A 88 -3.25 11.43 34.58
CA VAL A 88 -4.47 11.72 33.86
C VAL A 88 -4.22 11.41 32.38
N ALA A 89 -4.66 10.24 31.94
CA ALA A 89 -4.72 10.00 30.51
C ALA A 89 -5.74 10.97 29.91
N ASN A 90 -5.42 11.62 28.80
CA ASN A 90 -6.37 12.42 28.02
C ASN A 90 -7.37 11.51 27.24
N SER A 91 -7.73 10.38 27.85
CA SER A 91 -8.59 9.34 27.31
C SER A 91 -9.99 9.49 27.91
N MET A 92 -11.03 9.25 27.11
CA MET A 92 -12.42 9.33 27.57
C MET A 92 -12.78 8.37 28.72
N TYR A 93 -11.97 7.33 28.95
CA TYR A 93 -12.21 6.29 29.94
C TYR A 93 -11.41 6.46 31.25
N GLY A 94 -10.82 7.65 31.48
CA GLY A 94 -10.14 7.95 32.75
C GLY A 94 -8.70 7.44 32.83
N GLY A 95 -7.95 7.98 33.79
CA GLY A 95 -6.53 7.71 33.98
C GLY A 95 -6.24 6.29 34.51
N SER A 96 -5.00 5.81 34.31
CA SER A 96 -4.60 4.44 34.69
C SER A 96 -4.52 4.19 36.20
N LYS A 97 -4.72 5.20 37.05
CA LYS A 97 -4.58 5.09 38.51
C LYS A 97 -5.52 4.03 39.12
N GLU A 98 -6.74 3.90 38.62
CA GLU A 98 -7.75 2.99 39.16
C GLU A 98 -7.39 1.51 38.94
N LEU A 99 -6.69 1.20 37.85
CA LEU A 99 -6.19 -0.14 37.53
C LEU A 99 -5.14 -0.65 38.53
N PHE A 100 -4.38 0.27 39.14
CA PHE A 100 -3.29 -0.09 40.07
C PHE A 100 -3.68 -0.03 41.55
N GLU A 101 -4.81 0.60 41.90
CA GLU A 101 -5.36 0.62 43.27
C GLU A 101 -6.39 -0.50 43.51
N GLN A 102 -6.64 -1.38 42.54
CA GLN A 102 -7.58 -2.48 42.67
C GLN A 102 -7.08 -3.47 43.75
N PRO A 103 -7.84 -3.72 44.84
CA PRO A 103 -7.47 -4.73 45.82
C PRO A 103 -7.43 -6.11 45.14
N PRO A 104 -6.56 -7.04 45.59
CA PRO A 104 -6.49 -8.36 45.00
C PRO A 104 -7.89 -9.01 45.04
N PRO A 105 -8.31 -9.66 43.93
CA PRO A 105 -9.61 -10.33 43.91
C PRO A 105 -9.68 -11.37 45.05
N PRO A 106 -10.85 -11.55 45.68
CA PRO A 106 -11.01 -12.56 46.71
C PRO A 106 -10.66 -13.94 46.12
N PRO A 107 -10.10 -14.87 46.93
CA PRO A 107 -9.82 -16.22 46.46
C PRO A 107 -11.13 -16.84 45.96
N LEU A 108 -11.09 -17.35 44.73
CA LEU A 108 -12.22 -18.03 44.10
C LEU A 108 -12.61 -19.24 44.96
N GLU A 109 -13.77 -19.17 45.62
CA GLU A 109 -14.42 -20.36 46.13
C GLU A 109 -14.78 -21.23 44.92
N THR A 110 -14.19 -22.41 44.86
CA THR A 110 -14.51 -23.50 43.94
C THR A 110 -15.97 -23.87 44.12
N VAL A 111 -16.85 -23.27 43.33
CA VAL A 111 -18.20 -23.79 43.09
C VAL A 111 -18.09 -24.79 41.97
N GLU A 112 -17.91 -26.04 42.37
CA GLU A 112 -18.24 -27.22 41.57
C GLU A 112 -19.71 -27.09 41.12
N LYS A 113 -19.92 -26.75 39.86
CA LYS A 113 -21.19 -27.02 39.16
C LYS A 113 -20.82 -27.71 37.86
N GLU A 114 -20.62 -29.01 38.00
CA GLU A 114 -20.52 -29.96 36.90
C GLU A 114 -21.93 -30.30 36.41
N GLU A 115 -22.04 -30.58 35.11
CA GLU A 115 -23.22 -31.00 34.34
C GLU A 115 -24.27 -29.91 34.01
N GLU A 116 -24.33 -29.48 32.76
CA GLU A 116 -25.23 -30.07 31.76
C GLU A 116 -24.97 -29.46 30.36
N LEU A 117 -24.84 -30.34 29.37
CA LEU A 117 -24.63 -30.05 27.96
C LEU A 117 -25.88 -29.43 27.34
N GLU A 118 -25.88 -28.15 26.97
CA GLU A 118 -26.80 -27.62 25.96
C GLU A 118 -26.10 -26.59 25.07
N GLU A 119 -25.67 -27.08 23.91
CA GLU A 119 -25.67 -26.46 22.58
C GLU A 119 -26.22 -25.00 22.49
N GLU A 120 -25.44 -24.00 22.92
CA GLU A 120 -25.77 -22.60 22.65
C GLU A 120 -25.02 -22.13 21.41
N VAL A 121 -25.74 -22.24 20.29
CA VAL A 121 -25.52 -21.61 19.00
C VAL A 121 -24.78 -20.29 19.15
N VAL A 122 -23.53 -20.25 18.67
CA VAL A 122 -22.77 -19.01 18.48
C VAL A 122 -23.57 -18.16 17.51
N THR A 123 -24.35 -17.26 18.09
CA THR A 123 -24.99 -16.14 17.42
C THR A 123 -23.84 -15.33 16.85
N VAL A 124 -23.66 -15.43 15.53
CA VAL A 124 -22.79 -14.53 14.78
C VAL A 124 -23.42 -13.16 14.91
N GLU A 125 -23.03 -12.42 15.96
CA GLU A 125 -23.32 -11.00 16.07
C GLU A 125 -22.91 -10.35 14.76
N GLN A 126 -23.91 -9.78 14.13
CA GLN A 126 -23.88 -8.96 12.94
C GLN A 126 -22.65 -8.05 12.98
N ILE A 127 -21.61 -8.42 12.21
CA ILE A 127 -20.50 -7.52 11.91
C ILE A 127 -21.15 -6.32 11.22
N GLU A 128 -21.30 -5.21 11.95
CA GLU A 128 -21.80 -3.95 11.40
C GLU A 128 -20.79 -3.48 10.35
N LEU A 129 -21.03 -3.86 9.09
CA LEU A 129 -20.31 -3.30 7.96
C LEU A 129 -20.53 -1.79 7.98
N PRO A 130 -19.48 -0.96 8.04
CA PRO A 130 -19.64 0.48 8.00
C PRO A 130 -20.29 0.88 6.66
N SER A 131 -21.09 1.95 6.70
CA SER A 131 -21.86 2.45 5.57
C SER A 131 -20.94 2.71 4.36
N GLY A 132 -20.99 1.82 3.36
CA GLY A 132 -20.15 1.88 2.16
C GLY A 132 -19.41 0.59 1.81
N ALA A 133 -19.39 -0.40 2.71
CA ALA A 133 -18.77 -1.69 2.46
C ALA A 133 -19.66 -2.62 1.59
N PRO A 134 -19.08 -3.38 0.65
CA PRO A 134 -19.82 -4.36 -0.15
C PRO A 134 -20.31 -5.54 0.72
N PRO A 135 -21.44 -6.20 0.36
CA PRO A 135 -21.98 -7.29 1.15
C PRO A 135 -21.03 -8.50 1.18
N ILE A 136 -20.82 -9.09 2.35
CA ILE A 136 -19.97 -10.28 2.52
C ILE A 136 -20.63 -11.49 1.84
N PRO A 137 -19.90 -12.29 1.03
CA PRO A 137 -20.41 -13.54 0.44
C PRO A 137 -20.76 -14.58 1.51
N GLU A 138 -21.66 -15.51 1.21
CA GLU A 138 -22.05 -16.60 2.14
C GLU A 138 -20.88 -17.53 2.52
N GLU A 139 -19.84 -17.58 1.68
CA GLU A 139 -18.60 -18.34 1.91
C GLU A 139 -17.64 -17.63 2.89
N GLY A 140 -17.96 -16.40 3.30
CA GLY A 140 -17.13 -15.53 4.14
C GLY A 140 -16.20 -14.62 3.34
N LEU A 141 -15.40 -13.82 4.05
CA LEU A 141 -14.32 -13.06 3.42
C LEU A 141 -13.28 -14.03 2.82
N PRO A 142 -12.57 -13.66 1.74
CA PRO A 142 -11.47 -14.47 1.21
C PRO A 142 -10.45 -14.80 2.30
N GLU A 143 -9.78 -15.95 2.18
CA GLU A 143 -8.83 -16.42 3.19
C GLU A 143 -7.77 -15.35 3.48
N GLY A 144 -7.66 -14.93 4.74
CA GLY A 144 -6.72 -13.89 5.19
C GLY A 144 -7.18 -12.44 5.02
N TRP A 145 -8.42 -12.18 4.59
CA TRP A 145 -8.95 -10.81 4.50
C TRP A 145 -9.58 -10.34 5.80
N THR A 146 -9.28 -9.10 6.19
CA THR A 146 -9.92 -8.41 7.32
C THR A 146 -11.12 -7.59 6.84
N ILE A 147 -12.03 -7.25 7.76
CA ILE A 147 -13.22 -6.45 7.46
C ILE A 147 -12.88 -5.06 6.90
N GLU A 148 -11.77 -4.47 7.31
CA GLU A 148 -11.27 -3.19 6.79
C GLU A 148 -10.78 -3.33 5.34
N GLN A 149 -10.09 -4.42 5.03
CA GLN A 149 -9.62 -4.69 3.66
C GLN A 149 -10.79 -4.96 2.71
N TRP A 150 -11.81 -5.66 3.20
CA TRP A 150 -13.04 -5.89 2.47
C TRP A 150 -13.79 -4.59 2.14
N GLN A 151 -13.79 -3.60 3.04
CA GLN A 151 -14.40 -2.29 2.79
C GLN A 151 -13.77 -1.58 1.59
N HIS A 152 -12.45 -1.68 1.43
CA HIS A 152 -11.72 -0.98 0.37
C HIS A 152 -11.66 -1.75 -0.95
N TYR A 153 -11.50 -3.08 -0.90
CA TYR A 153 -11.21 -3.91 -2.07
C TYR A 153 -12.29 -4.94 -2.39
N GLY A 154 -13.31 -5.09 -1.54
CA GLY A 154 -14.34 -6.12 -1.70
C GLY A 154 -15.16 -5.95 -2.98
N GLN A 155 -15.43 -4.70 -3.41
CA GLN A 155 -16.22 -4.46 -4.61
C GLN A 155 -15.49 -4.96 -5.87
N ALA A 156 -14.20 -4.65 -5.98
CA ALA A 156 -13.37 -5.12 -7.09
C ALA A 156 -13.23 -6.65 -7.10
N TRP A 157 -13.20 -7.28 -5.92
CA TRP A 157 -13.16 -8.73 -5.79
C TRP A 157 -14.48 -9.37 -6.25
N ILE A 158 -15.64 -8.83 -5.85
CA ILE A 158 -16.96 -9.29 -6.32
C ILE A 158 -17.08 -9.12 -7.85
N ASP A 159 -16.63 -7.98 -8.38
CA ASP A 159 -16.68 -7.71 -9.82
C ASP A 159 -15.79 -8.69 -10.61
N GLN A 160 -14.68 -9.16 -10.03
CA GLN A 160 -13.83 -10.19 -10.61
C GLN A 160 -14.52 -11.56 -10.61
N GLN A 161 -15.17 -11.95 -9.51
CA GLN A 161 -15.89 -13.23 -9.42
C GLN A 161 -17.10 -13.29 -10.36
N ASN A 162 -17.74 -12.15 -10.63
CA ASN A 162 -18.88 -12.06 -11.56
C ASN A 162 -18.47 -12.03 -13.06
N GLN A 163 -17.18 -11.87 -13.35
CA GLN A 163 -16.66 -11.86 -14.72
C GLN A 163 -16.22 -13.25 -15.22
N GLU A 164 -16.20 -14.25 -14.34
CA GLU A 164 -16.02 -15.67 -14.67
C GLU A 164 -17.37 -16.38 -14.84
#